data_AF-A0A6J4HD39-F1
#
_entry.id   AF-A0A6J4HD39-F1
#
_cell.length_a   1.000
_cell.length_b   1.000
_cell.length_c   1.000
_cell.angle_alpha   90.00
_cell.angle_beta   90.00
_cell.angle_gamma   90.00
#
_symmetry.space_group_name_H-M   'P 1'
#
loop_
_entity.id
_entity.type
_entity.pdbx_description
1 polymer ?
#
loop_
_entity_poly.entity_id
_entity_poly.type
_entity_poly.pdbx_seq_one_letter_code
_entity_poly.pdbx_strand_id
1 'polypeptide(L)'
;MNRRAAVALAALSSFLFAFLLSAAPALHEHLHSDAGHPQHECALTVVETGIESDDAPLAVAVPRAVSLFSTVPALQPVWLPALFQRARVFEHAPPALS
;
A
#
# COMPACT_ATOMS: atom_id res chain seq x y z
N MET A 1 -23.19 24.52 -6.85
CA MET A 1 -21.98 23.74 -7.17
C MET A 1 -21.85 23.63 -8.69
N ASN A 2 -20.72 24.04 -9.22
CA ASN A 2 -20.35 24.00 -10.64
C ASN A 2 -20.28 22.53 -11.13
N ARG A 3 -20.89 22.21 -12.28
CA ARG A 3 -21.00 20.82 -12.80
C ARG A 3 -19.66 20.09 -12.87
N ARG A 4 -18.60 20.80 -13.25
CA ARG A 4 -17.23 20.27 -13.30
C ARG A 4 -16.71 19.90 -11.91
N ALA A 5 -16.97 20.74 -10.91
CA ALA A 5 -16.58 20.46 -9.53
C ALA A 5 -17.36 19.28 -8.96
N ALA A 6 -18.65 19.15 -9.27
CA ALA A 6 -19.46 17.99 -8.86
C ALA A 6 -18.93 16.68 -9.46
N VAL A 7 -18.60 16.69 -10.76
CA VAL A 7 -18.01 15.52 -11.44
C VAL A 7 -16.63 15.18 -10.86
N ALA A 8 -15.79 16.18 -10.62
CA ALA A 8 -14.47 15.97 -10.03
C ALA A 8 -14.56 15.40 -8.60
N LEU A 9 -15.48 15.91 -7.77
CA LEU A 9 -15.71 15.38 -6.43
C LEU A 9 -16.19 13.93 -6.48
N ALA A 10 -17.13 13.62 -7.38
CA ALA A 10 -17.65 12.27 -7.54
C ALA A 10 -16.54 11.29 -7.94
N ALA A 11 -15.75 11.65 -8.96
CA ALA A 11 -14.63 10.83 -9.42
C ALA A 11 -13.54 10.64 -8.35
N LEU A 12 -13.21 11.71 -7.61
CA LEU A 12 -12.25 11.61 -6.52
C LEU A 12 -12.79 10.73 -5.39
N SER A 13 -14.07 10.88 -5.04
CA SER A 13 -14.69 10.08 -3.97
C SER A 13 -14.73 8.60 -4.33
N SER A 14 -15.04 8.25 -5.59
CA SER A 14 -15.07 6.86 -6.04
C SER A 14 -13.66 6.27 -6.06
N PHE A 15 -12.66 7.05 -6.48
CA PHE A 15 -11.27 6.63 -6.47
C PHE A 15 -10.75 6.37 -5.06
N LEU A 16 -10.98 7.29 -4.12
CA LEU A 16 -10.58 7.14 -2.72
C LEU A 16 -11.29 5.95 -2.06
N PHE A 17 -12.57 5.73 -2.40
CA PHE A 17 -13.32 4.57 -1.92
C PHE A 17 -12.69 3.26 -2.41
N ALA A 18 -12.43 3.14 -3.71
CA ALA A 18 -11.74 1.97 -4.28
C ALA A 18 -10.36 1.74 -3.66
N PHE A 19 -9.59 2.81 -3.45
CA PHE A 19 -8.28 2.75 -2.80
C PHE A 19 -8.36 2.22 -1.36
N LEU A 20 -9.35 2.68 -0.58
CA LEU A 20 -9.57 2.20 0.78
C LEU A 20 -9.97 0.72 0.84
N LEU A 21 -10.78 0.25 -0.11
CA LEU A 21 -11.14 -1.16 -0.22
C LEU A 21 -9.93 -2.04 -0.56
N SER A 22 -8.96 -1.55 -1.36
CA SER A 22 -7.72 -2.28 -1.67
C SER A 22 -6.86 -2.46 -0.42
N ALA A 23 -6.83 -1.47 0.46
CA ALA A 23 -6.14 -1.58 1.76
C ALA A 23 -6.86 -2.52 2.76
N ALA A 24 -8.10 -2.93 2.51
CA ALA A 24 -8.91 -3.74 3.43
C ALA A 24 -9.74 -4.84 2.70
N PRO A 25 -9.10 -5.95 2.27
CA PRO A 25 -9.76 -7.03 1.52
C PRO A 25 -10.96 -7.67 2.25
N ALA A 26 -10.93 -7.73 3.58
CA ALA A 26 -12.05 -8.24 4.37
C ALA A 26 -13.32 -7.39 4.24
N LEU A 27 -13.18 -6.06 4.08
CA LEU A 27 -14.31 -5.16 3.84
C LEU A 27 -14.88 -5.36 2.42
N HIS A 28 -14.00 -5.65 1.46
CA HIS A 28 -14.38 -5.92 0.07
C HIS A 28 -15.24 -7.19 -0.04
N GLU A 29 -14.86 -8.27 0.63
CA GLU A 29 -15.67 -9.50 0.71
C GLU A 29 -17.03 -9.29 1.39
N HIS A 30 -17.12 -8.35 2.34
CA HIS A 30 -18.39 -7.99 2.97
C HIS A 30 -19.31 -7.18 2.07
N LEU A 31 -18.77 -6.44 1.10
CA LEU A 31 -19.57 -5.60 0.20
C LEU A 31 -20.24 -6.44 -0.90
N HIS A 32 -19.57 -7.49 -1.37
CA HIS A 32 -20.17 -8.48 -2.26
C HIS A 32 -19.44 -9.83 -2.16
N SER A 33 -20.24 -10.89 -2.08
CA SER A 33 -19.80 -12.26 -1.75
C SER A 33 -19.00 -12.96 -2.84
N ASP A 34 -18.92 -12.38 -4.03
CA ASP A 34 -18.19 -12.89 -5.19
C ASP A 34 -16.79 -12.25 -5.35
N ALA A 35 -16.33 -11.43 -4.40
CA ALA A 35 -15.02 -10.76 -4.44
C ALA A 35 -13.82 -11.73 -4.57
N GLY A 36 -14.00 -13.01 -4.21
CA GLY A 36 -12.97 -14.06 -4.37
C GLY A 36 -13.10 -14.89 -5.66
N HIS A 37 -14.06 -14.60 -6.55
CA HIS A 37 -14.18 -15.33 -7.80
C HIS A 37 -13.09 -14.94 -8.80
N PRO A 38 -12.48 -15.91 -9.50
CA PRO A 38 -11.38 -15.66 -10.42
C PRO A 38 -11.77 -14.83 -11.65
N GLN A 39 -13.06 -14.60 -11.86
CA GLN A 39 -13.63 -13.79 -12.95
C GLN A 39 -14.28 -12.50 -12.43
N HIS A 40 -14.12 -12.18 -11.14
CA HIS A 40 -14.68 -10.98 -10.56
C HIS A 40 -13.81 -9.77 -10.91
N GLU A 41 -14.34 -8.88 -11.75
CA GLU A 41 -13.70 -7.61 -12.10
C GLU A 41 -14.41 -6.47 -11.38
N CYS A 42 -13.65 -5.72 -10.60
CA CYS A 42 -14.15 -4.55 -9.88
C CYS A 42 -13.18 -3.37 -10.02
N ALA A 43 -13.59 -2.20 -9.56
CA ALA A 43 -12.72 -1.03 -9.57
C ALA A 43 -11.41 -1.27 -8.80
N LEU A 44 -11.39 -2.20 -7.84
CA LEU A 44 -10.18 -2.64 -7.15
C LEU A 44 -9.19 -3.32 -8.09
N THR A 45 -9.70 -4.25 -8.92
CA THR A 45 -8.89 -5.01 -9.86
C THR A 45 -8.10 -4.06 -10.75
N VAL A 46 -8.76 -3.03 -11.30
CA VAL A 46 -8.11 -2.01 -12.13
C VAL A 46 -7.07 -1.18 -11.37
N VAL A 47 -7.26 -0.92 -10.07
CA VAL A 47 -6.29 -0.20 -9.24
C VAL A 47 -5.07 -1.07 -8.91
N GLU A 48 -5.26 -2.38 -8.70
CA GLU A 48 -4.19 -3.31 -8.33
C GLU A 48 -3.40 -3.83 -9.53
N THR A 49 -4.07 -4.19 -10.63
CA THR A 49 -3.43 -4.78 -11.82
C THR A 49 -3.10 -3.73 -12.88
N GLY A 50 -3.67 -2.53 -12.79
CA GLY A 50 -3.67 -1.57 -13.90
C GLY A 50 -4.65 -1.96 -15.01
N ILE A 51 -4.79 -1.09 -16.00
CA ILE A 51 -5.61 -1.36 -17.19
C ILE A 51 -4.79 -2.27 -18.12
N GLU A 52 -5.02 -3.58 -18.04
CA GLU A 52 -4.45 -4.53 -19.00
C GLU A 52 -5.22 -4.37 -20.32
N SER A 53 -4.49 -4.15 -21.42
CA SER A 53 -5.09 -4.18 -22.76
C SER A 53 -5.39 -5.64 -23.12
N ASP A 54 -6.44 -5.88 -23.91
CA ASP A 54 -7.08 -7.17 -24.26
C ASP A 54 -6.17 -8.33 -24.76
N ASP A 55 -4.85 -8.17 -24.76
CA ASP A 55 -3.89 -9.20 -25.18
C ASP A 55 -3.53 -10.17 -24.03
N ALA A 56 -4.43 -11.15 -23.87
CA ALA A 56 -4.27 -12.43 -23.16
C ALA A 56 -4.12 -12.39 -21.63
N PRO A 57 -4.86 -13.25 -20.88
CA PRO A 57 -4.76 -13.25 -19.43
C PRO A 57 -3.44 -13.89 -19.04
N LEU A 58 -2.46 -13.08 -18.63
CA LEU A 58 -1.39 -13.58 -17.80
C LEU A 58 -2.06 -13.97 -16.48
N ALA A 59 -2.28 -15.27 -16.25
CA ALA A 59 -2.74 -15.78 -14.98
C ALA A 59 -1.65 -15.55 -13.92
N VAL A 60 -1.49 -14.28 -13.50
CA VAL A 60 -0.69 -13.90 -12.36
C VAL A 60 -1.48 -14.39 -11.17
N ALA A 61 -1.01 -15.49 -10.57
CA ALA A 61 -1.54 -15.92 -9.29
C ALA A 61 -1.51 -14.71 -8.35
N VAL A 62 -2.69 -14.24 -7.94
CA VAL A 62 -2.81 -13.13 -7.00
C VAL A 62 -1.92 -13.47 -5.80
N PRO A 63 -0.87 -12.69 -5.51
CA PRO A 63 -0.01 -13.00 -4.39
C PRO A 63 -0.86 -12.90 -3.14
N ARG A 64 -1.16 -14.05 -2.54
CA ARG A 64 -1.82 -14.11 -1.24
C ARG A 64 -0.99 -13.27 -0.29
N ALA A 65 -1.59 -12.25 0.32
CA ALA A 65 -0.94 -11.47 1.36
C ALA A 65 -0.60 -12.42 2.52
N VAL A 66 0.65 -12.91 2.54
CA VAL A 66 1.18 -13.67 3.66
C VAL A 66 1.68 -12.63 4.65
N SER A 67 1.14 -12.66 5.85
CA SER A 67 1.69 -11.91 6.98
C SER A 67 3.13 -12.38 7.20
N LEU A 68 4.10 -11.61 6.71
CA LEU A 68 5.52 -11.80 7.02
C LEU A 68 5.90 -11.18 8.37
N PHE A 69 4.90 -10.83 9.18
CA PHE A 69 5.13 -10.33 10.54
C PHE A 69 5.61 -11.49 11.41
N SER A 70 6.93 -11.64 11.49
CA SER A 70 7.58 -12.42 12.53
C SER A 70 7.38 -11.71 13.86
N THR A 71 7.06 -12.46 14.92
CA THR A 71 7.07 -11.94 16.29
C THR A 71 8.48 -11.46 16.61
N VAL A 72 8.70 -10.14 16.57
CA VAL A 72 9.98 -9.54 16.96
C VAL A 72 10.09 -9.66 18.49
N PRO A 73 11.12 -10.33 19.03
CA PRO A 73 11.33 -10.36 20.47
C PRO A 73 11.43 -8.94 21.02
N ALA A 74 10.91 -8.72 22.22
CA ALA A 74 11.02 -7.41 22.87
C ALA A 74 12.51 -7.02 22.97
N LEU A 75 12.90 -5.97 22.24
CA LEU A 75 14.24 -5.41 22.33
C LEU A 75 14.42 -4.82 23.73
N GLN A 76 15.40 -5.33 24.48
CA GLN A 76 15.76 -4.76 25.77
C GLN A 76 16.69 -3.57 25.55
N PRO A 77 16.32 -2.35 25.99
CA PRO A 77 17.23 -1.22 25.94
C PRO A 77 18.38 -1.47 26.91
N VAL A 78 19.59 -1.64 26.36
CA VAL A 78 20.83 -1.71 27.14
C VAL A 78 21.54 -0.37 27.04
N TRP A 79 21.89 0.20 28.19
CA TRP A 79 22.73 1.39 28.23
C TRP A 79 24.13 1.02 27.76
N LEU A 80 24.47 1.44 26.55
CA LEU A 80 25.80 1.23 26.00
C LEU A 80 26.79 2.25 26.59
N PRO A 81 28.05 1.85 26.88
CA PRO A 81 29.09 2.79 27.27
C PRO A 81 29.29 3.90 26.22
N ALA A 82 29.78 5.06 26.66
CA ALA A 82 29.91 6.30 25.87
C ALA A 82 30.71 6.21 24.55
N LEU A 83 31.29 5.04 24.21
CA LEU A 83 31.89 4.78 22.90
C LEU A 83 30.91 5.03 21.75
N PHE A 84 29.61 4.74 21.93
CA PHE A 84 28.59 5.03 20.92
C PHE A 84 28.15 6.51 20.88
N GLN A 85 28.42 7.30 21.93
CA GLN A 85 28.23 8.75 21.88
C GLN A 85 29.30 9.45 21.03
N ARG A 86 30.49 8.85 20.90
CA ARG A 86 31.57 9.36 20.03
C ARG A 86 31.31 9.12 18.54
N ALA A 87 30.43 8.18 18.18
CA ALA A 87 30.06 7.95 16.78
C ALA A 87 29.25 9.11 16.17
N ARG A 88 28.75 10.06 16.99
CA ARG A 88 28.13 11.32 16.53
C ARG A 88 29.02 12.14 15.59
N VAL A 89 30.34 11.98 15.67
CA VAL A 89 31.29 12.66 14.76
C VAL A 89 31.08 12.23 13.30
N PHE A 90 30.52 11.04 13.05
CA PHE A 90 30.20 10.54 11.71
C PHE A 90 28.77 10.89 11.24
N GLU A 91 27.95 11.52 12.08
CA GLU A 91 26.57 11.91 11.72
C GLU A 91 26.52 13.18 10.85
N HIS A 92 27.63 13.91 10.74
CA HIS A 92 27.70 15.09 9.89
C HIS A 92 28.11 14.71 8.47
N ALA A 93 27.26 15.07 7.50
CA ALA A 93 27.62 15.04 6.09
C ALA A 93 28.89 15.88 5.84
N PRO A 94 29.80 15.46 4.94
CA PRO A 94 30.98 16.25 4.61
C PRO A 94 30.57 17.65 4.15
N PRO A 95 31.34 18.70 4.50
CA PRO A 95 31.01 20.07 4.13
C PRO A 95 30.86 20.18 2.61
N ALA A 96 29.83 20.90 2.16
CA ALA A 96 29.64 21.17 0.75
C ALA A 96 30.86 21.95 0.22
N LEU A 97 31.47 21.43 -0.85
CA LEU A 97 32.54 22.11 -1.56
C LEU A 97 31.95 23.37 -2.22
N SER A 98 32.46 24.54 -1.82
CA SER A 98 32.19 25.84 -2.47
C SER A 98 33.06 26.04 -3.70
#